data_AF-T0HD39-F1
#
_entry.id   AF-T0HD39-F1
#
_cell.length_a   1.000
_cell.length_b   1.000
_cell.length_c   1.000
_cell.angle_alpha   90.00
_cell.angle_beta   90.00
_cell.angle_gamma   90.00
#
_symmetry.space_group_name_H-M   'P 1'
#
loop_
_entity.id
_entity.type
_entity.pdbx_description
1 polymer ?
#
loop_
_entity_poly.entity_id
_entity_poly.type
_entity_poly.pdbx_seq_one_letter_code
_entity_poly.pdbx_strand_id
1 'polypeptide(L)'
;MEWPFTIAAPFPATIAGSIVGVTMLGPDNAIWDDGEWISWDEINQQIEYKEWRARYPDADLSMVGVFQSLISTAEEYHALTGRHLQVYGDIGELYGVITHGLKLHRNYAQGSDGRIGNDFVEVKTITPFKTNDMVVLNMKRNFSKVLVVKINAEFEVRGKLIDRKALPKVKGDKLILAWDQFEAANA
;
A
#
# COMPACT_ATOMS: atom_id res chain seq x y z
N MET A 1 7.86 -0.45 39.89
CA MET A 1 9.17 -1.06 39.60
C MET A 1 9.31 -1.01 38.10
N GLU A 2 10.14 -0.07 37.66
CA GLU A 2 10.18 0.49 36.32
C GLU A 2 10.93 -0.41 35.34
N TRP A 3 10.48 -0.40 34.09
CA TRP A 3 11.11 -1.04 32.93
C TRP A 3 12.03 -0.01 32.26
N PRO A 4 13.31 -0.29 31.95
CA PRO A 4 14.13 0.66 31.21
C PRO A 4 14.10 0.39 29.70
N PHE A 5 13.76 1.43 28.94
CA PHE A 5 14.07 1.57 27.52
C PHE A 5 15.59 1.61 27.30
N THR A 6 16.06 1.19 26.13
CA THR A 6 17.37 1.63 25.60
C THR A 6 17.27 1.86 24.09
N ILE A 7 17.51 3.12 23.71
CA ILE A 7 17.75 3.61 22.35
C ILE A 7 19.24 3.39 22.03
N ALA A 8 19.56 2.86 20.84
CA ALA A 8 20.87 3.06 20.24
C ALA A 8 20.85 2.84 18.71
N ALA A 9 21.25 3.87 17.97
CA ALA A 9 22.00 3.76 16.71
C ALA A 9 23.30 4.58 16.90
N PRO A 10 24.43 4.26 16.22
CA PRO A 10 24.60 4.72 14.82
C PRO A 10 25.42 3.78 13.87
N PHE A 11 25.35 4.10 12.56
CA PHE A 11 26.07 3.62 11.35
C PHE A 11 27.64 3.62 11.45
N PRO A 12 28.49 3.19 10.45
CA PRO A 12 28.27 2.98 8.98
C PRO A 12 29.05 1.82 8.27
N ALA A 13 28.77 1.59 6.96
CA ALA A 13 29.72 1.64 5.81
C ALA A 13 29.45 0.67 4.62
N THR A 14 29.62 1.26 3.43
CA THR A 14 29.52 0.86 2.00
C THR A 14 30.30 -0.37 1.52
N ILE A 15 29.79 -1.12 0.52
CA ILE A 15 30.54 -1.60 -0.68
C ILE A 15 29.63 -1.66 -1.93
N ALA A 16 30.21 -1.27 -3.06
CA ALA A 16 29.68 -1.04 -4.40
C ALA A 16 29.21 -2.28 -5.20
N GLY A 17 28.26 -2.04 -6.11
CA GLY A 17 27.90 -2.92 -7.22
C GLY A 17 27.07 -2.17 -8.26
N SER A 18 27.68 -1.89 -9.42
CA SER A 18 27.07 -1.22 -10.57
C SER A 18 25.93 -2.05 -11.18
N ILE A 19 24.70 -1.52 -11.20
CA ILE A 19 23.64 -1.94 -12.13
C ILE A 19 22.95 -0.70 -12.69
N VAL A 20 22.71 -0.79 -13.99
CA VAL A 20 22.35 0.24 -14.96
C VAL A 20 20.99 0.88 -14.65
N GLY A 21 20.96 2.22 -14.60
CA GLY A 21 19.80 3.05 -14.96
C GLY A 21 18.50 2.86 -14.18
N VAL A 22 18.48 3.17 -12.89
CA VAL A 22 17.23 3.45 -12.16
C VAL A 22 16.94 4.94 -12.29
N THR A 23 16.10 5.33 -13.26
CA THR A 23 15.49 6.66 -13.25
C THR A 23 14.54 6.73 -12.05
N MET A 24 14.95 7.47 -11.02
CA MET A 24 14.09 7.84 -9.90
C MET A 24 12.76 8.40 -10.42
N LEU A 25 11.66 7.92 -9.85
CA LEU A 25 10.34 8.48 -10.08
C LEU A 25 10.35 9.92 -9.55
N GLY A 26 10.20 10.90 -10.45
CA GLY A 26 10.25 12.31 -10.06
C GLY A 26 9.13 12.71 -9.09
N PRO A 27 9.36 13.71 -8.22
CA PRO A 27 8.44 14.13 -7.15
C PRO A 27 7.08 14.65 -7.64
N ASP A 28 6.98 15.05 -8.90
CA ASP A 28 5.83 15.80 -9.44
C ASP A 28 4.64 14.93 -9.92
N ASN A 29 4.73 13.59 -9.84
CA ASN A 29 3.78 12.67 -10.49
C ASN A 29 3.26 11.51 -9.61
N ALA A 30 3.43 11.59 -8.30
CA ALA A 30 2.78 10.69 -7.34
C ALA A 30 1.97 11.52 -6.33
N ILE A 31 0.80 11.01 -5.93
CA ILE A 31 0.08 11.57 -4.79
C ILE A 31 0.68 10.90 -3.56
N TRP A 32 1.34 11.70 -2.74
CA TRP A 32 2.00 11.27 -1.53
C TRP A 32 1.00 11.38 -0.38
N ASP A 33 0.56 10.23 0.15
CA ASP A 33 0.12 10.17 1.53
C ASP A 33 1.41 10.22 2.37
N ASP A 34 1.47 11.10 3.34
CA ASP A 34 2.68 11.56 4.06
C ASP A 34 3.42 10.48 4.88
N GLY A 35 3.08 9.21 4.71
CA GLY A 35 3.88 8.08 5.20
C GLY A 35 3.91 7.95 6.73
N GLU A 36 3.07 8.71 7.44
CA GLU A 36 2.80 8.46 8.84
C GLU A 36 2.21 7.05 8.98
N TRP A 37 2.69 6.31 9.99
CA TRP A 37 2.10 5.02 10.32
C TRP A 37 0.66 5.25 10.75
N ILE A 38 -0.28 4.81 9.91
CA ILE A 38 -1.66 4.72 10.33
C ILE A 38 -1.76 3.42 11.12
N SER A 39 -1.65 3.53 12.43
CA SER A 39 -2.10 2.46 13.33
C SER A 39 -3.61 2.40 13.21
N TRP A 40 -4.14 1.39 12.50
CA TRP A 40 -5.59 1.27 12.26
C TRP A 40 -6.38 0.99 13.54
N ASP A 41 -5.68 0.63 14.62
CA ASP A 41 -6.22 0.54 15.98
C ASP A 41 -6.61 1.92 16.57
N GLU A 42 -6.06 3.02 16.04
CA GLU A 42 -6.29 4.38 16.54
C GLU A 42 -7.54 5.06 15.93
N ILE A 43 -8.14 4.49 14.88
CA ILE A 43 -9.32 5.02 14.16
C ILE A 43 -10.62 4.83 14.95
N ASN A 44 -10.59 5.10 16.25
CA ASN A 44 -11.74 5.03 17.15
C ASN A 44 -12.15 6.38 17.75
N GLN A 45 -11.77 7.51 17.14
CA GLN A 45 -12.18 8.82 17.62
C GLN A 45 -12.98 9.59 16.56
N GLN A 46 -14.15 10.10 16.95
CA GLN A 46 -15.02 10.95 16.12
C GLN A 46 -14.32 12.19 15.53
N ILE A 47 -13.14 12.55 16.06
CA ILE A 47 -12.27 13.64 15.59
C ILE A 47 -11.54 13.20 14.32
N GLU A 48 -10.87 12.05 14.33
CA GLU A 48 -10.22 11.51 13.14
C GLU A 48 -11.22 11.28 12.02
N TYR A 49 -12.44 10.81 12.30
CA TYR A 49 -13.45 10.65 11.24
C TYR A 49 -13.78 11.97 10.51
N LYS A 50 -13.71 13.12 11.21
CA LYS A 50 -13.88 14.44 10.60
C LYS A 50 -12.63 14.87 9.81
N GLU A 51 -11.44 14.59 10.33
CA GLU A 51 -10.17 14.87 9.65
C GLU A 51 -10.00 14.02 8.38
N TRP A 52 -10.38 12.75 8.42
CA TRP A 52 -10.42 11.83 7.29
C TRP A 52 -11.43 12.26 6.24
N ARG A 53 -12.64 12.71 6.63
CA ARG A 53 -13.57 13.31 5.66
C ARG A 53 -13.03 14.57 5.01
N ALA A 54 -12.24 15.37 5.73
CA ALA A 54 -11.59 16.54 5.16
C ALA A 54 -10.45 16.15 4.22
N ARG A 55 -9.66 15.13 4.57
CA ARG A 55 -8.51 14.64 3.80
C ARG A 55 -8.93 13.83 2.57
N TYR A 56 -9.99 13.04 2.68
CA TYR A 56 -10.51 12.15 1.65
C TYR A 56 -12.03 12.35 1.50
N PRO A 57 -12.46 13.45 0.85
CA PRO A 57 -13.89 13.79 0.72
C PRO A 57 -14.70 12.75 -0.08
N ASP A 58 -14.04 11.97 -0.95
CA ASP A 58 -14.66 10.94 -1.80
C ASP A 58 -14.60 9.52 -1.19
N ALA A 59 -14.02 9.38 0.01
CA ALA A 59 -13.86 8.10 0.69
C ALA A 59 -15.19 7.50 1.16
N ASP A 60 -15.39 6.20 0.92
CA ASP A 60 -16.46 5.46 1.57
C ASP A 60 -16.00 4.96 2.95
N LEU A 61 -16.08 5.86 3.92
CA LEU A 61 -15.72 5.58 5.31
C LEU A 61 -16.66 4.58 6.00
N SER A 62 -17.75 4.15 5.36
CA SER A 62 -18.57 3.06 5.92
C SER A 62 -17.86 1.71 5.84
N MET A 63 -16.84 1.58 4.98
CA MET A 63 -16.05 0.36 4.83
C MET A 63 -14.94 0.19 5.87
N VAL A 64 -14.63 1.23 6.67
CA VAL A 64 -13.56 1.21 7.68
C VAL A 64 -13.74 0.08 8.68
N GLY A 65 -14.97 -0.16 9.16
CA GLY A 65 -15.23 -1.24 10.12
C GLY A 65 -14.99 -2.64 9.55
N VAL A 66 -15.27 -2.85 8.25
CA VAL A 66 -14.99 -4.12 7.56
C VAL A 66 -13.49 -4.30 7.38
N PHE A 67 -12.78 -3.24 6.99
CA PHE A 67 -11.33 -3.22 6.85
C PHE A 67 -10.63 -3.57 8.16
N GLN A 68 -10.98 -2.89 9.26
CA GLN A 68 -10.44 -3.17 10.60
C GLN A 68 -10.69 -4.62 11.01
N SER A 69 -11.93 -5.10 10.83
CA SER A 69 -12.28 -6.48 11.17
C SER A 69 -11.43 -7.50 10.41
N LEU A 70 -11.16 -7.27 9.11
CA LEU A 70 -10.34 -8.18 8.30
C LEU A 70 -8.87 -8.18 8.74
N ILE A 71 -8.30 -7.01 9.06
CA ILE A 71 -6.93 -6.91 9.57
C ILE A 71 -6.81 -7.61 10.92
N SER A 72 -7.65 -7.26 11.90
CA SER A 72 -7.60 -7.86 13.24
C SER A 72 -7.84 -9.38 13.19
N THR A 73 -8.77 -9.85 12.35
CA THR A 73 -9.01 -11.29 12.19
C THR A 73 -7.80 -12.00 11.56
N ALA A 74 -7.14 -11.38 10.59
CA ALA A 74 -5.96 -11.96 9.96
C ALA A 74 -4.75 -12.00 10.91
N GLU A 75 -4.58 -10.97 11.72
CA GLU A 75 -3.56 -10.90 12.77
C GLU A 75 -3.80 -11.94 13.86
N GLU A 76 -4.99 -11.97 14.45
CA GLU A 76 -5.36 -12.93 15.50
C GLU A 76 -5.19 -14.37 15.01
N TYR A 77 -5.65 -14.68 13.80
CA TYR A 77 -5.46 -15.99 13.20
C TYR A 77 -3.99 -16.36 13.05
N HIS A 78 -3.15 -15.41 12.64
CA HIS A 78 -1.71 -15.63 12.51
C HIS A 78 -1.05 -15.85 13.86
N ALA A 79 -1.35 -15.03 14.86
CA ALA A 79 -0.83 -15.16 16.21
C ALA A 79 -1.19 -16.53 16.83
N LEU A 80 -2.41 -17.02 16.58
CA LEU A 80 -2.88 -18.30 17.13
C LEU A 80 -2.34 -19.52 16.39
N THR A 81 -2.07 -19.44 15.08
CA THR A 81 -1.81 -20.63 14.25
C THR A 81 -0.47 -20.64 13.54
N GLY A 82 0.21 -19.49 13.48
CA GLY A 82 1.39 -19.26 12.63
C GLY A 82 1.08 -19.28 11.12
N ARG A 83 -0.19 -19.36 10.72
CA ARG A 83 -0.63 -19.39 9.31
C ARG A 83 -1.26 -18.06 8.90
N HIS A 84 -1.44 -17.84 7.61
CA HIS A 84 -2.03 -16.62 7.08
C HIS A 84 -3.34 -16.89 6.34
N LEU A 85 -4.32 -16.00 6.52
CA LEU A 85 -5.56 -15.99 5.74
C LEU A 85 -5.30 -15.53 4.30
N GLN A 86 -6.24 -15.78 3.38
CA GLN A 86 -6.15 -15.36 1.97
C GLN A 86 -6.96 -14.08 1.68
N VAL A 87 -7.01 -13.14 2.63
CA VAL A 87 -7.84 -11.92 2.57
C VAL A 87 -7.09 -10.66 2.17
N TYR A 88 -5.76 -10.73 2.00
CA TYR A 88 -4.92 -9.53 1.79
C TYR A 88 -5.20 -8.81 0.47
N GLY A 89 -5.71 -9.50 -0.55
CA GLY A 89 -6.19 -8.87 -1.78
C GLY A 89 -7.38 -7.94 -1.48
N ASP A 90 -8.39 -8.48 -0.80
CA ASP A 90 -9.60 -7.74 -0.40
C ASP A 90 -9.25 -6.56 0.52
N ILE A 91 -8.31 -6.74 1.44
CA ILE A 91 -7.80 -5.65 2.30
C ILE A 91 -7.18 -4.52 1.46
N GLY A 92 -6.38 -4.86 0.44
CA GLY A 92 -5.78 -3.86 -0.45
C GLY A 92 -6.83 -3.10 -1.25
N GLU A 93 -7.87 -3.78 -1.72
CA GLU A 93 -9.00 -3.17 -2.42
C GLU A 93 -9.78 -2.21 -1.50
N LEU A 94 -10.10 -2.65 -0.28
CA LEU A 94 -10.78 -1.82 0.73
C LEU A 94 -9.95 -0.61 1.13
N TYR A 95 -8.62 -0.74 1.26
CA TYR A 95 -7.74 0.41 1.48
C TYR A 95 -7.96 1.45 0.39
N GLY A 96 -7.96 1.06 -0.89
CA GLY A 96 -8.20 1.98 -2.01
C GLY A 96 -9.59 2.63 -1.98
N VAL A 97 -10.62 1.90 -1.54
CA VAL A 97 -11.98 2.45 -1.37
C VAL A 97 -11.98 3.55 -0.31
N ILE A 98 -11.30 3.31 0.80
CA ILE A 98 -11.27 4.19 1.98
C ILE A 98 -10.35 5.39 1.78
N THR A 99 -9.18 5.24 1.15
CA THR A 99 -8.20 6.34 1.05
C THR A 99 -8.31 7.14 -0.25
N HIS A 100 -8.88 6.55 -1.30
CA HIS A 100 -8.88 7.17 -2.63
C HIS A 100 -10.24 7.19 -3.31
N GLY A 101 -11.31 6.74 -2.63
CA GLY A 101 -12.65 6.66 -3.22
C GLY A 101 -12.71 5.70 -4.40
N LEU A 102 -11.87 4.65 -4.39
CA LEU A 102 -11.86 3.61 -5.42
C LEU A 102 -13.25 2.97 -5.53
N LYS A 103 -13.81 2.97 -6.74
CA LYS A 103 -15.03 2.25 -7.06
C LYS A 103 -14.66 0.92 -7.67
N LEU A 104 -14.80 -0.16 -6.90
CA LEU A 104 -14.50 -1.51 -7.36
C LEU A 104 -15.40 -1.91 -8.52
N HIS A 105 -14.82 -2.63 -9.47
CA HIS A 105 -15.62 -3.29 -10.50
C HIS A 105 -16.38 -4.48 -9.90
N ARG A 106 -17.36 -4.99 -10.64
CA ARG A 106 -17.99 -6.27 -10.27
C ARG A 106 -16.94 -7.38 -10.34
N ASN A 107 -17.11 -8.39 -9.49
CA ASN A 107 -16.29 -9.60 -9.52
C ASN A 107 -16.17 -10.14 -10.96
N TYR A 108 -14.96 -10.58 -11.32
CA TYR A 108 -14.60 -11.11 -12.64
C TYR A 108 -14.61 -10.10 -13.81
N ALA A 109 -14.67 -8.80 -13.53
CA ALA A 109 -14.43 -7.79 -14.56
C ALA A 109 -13.02 -7.95 -15.17
N GLN A 110 -12.96 -7.91 -16.50
CA GLN A 110 -11.69 -7.92 -17.23
C GLN A 110 -11.08 -6.51 -17.21
N GLY A 111 -9.78 -6.39 -16.96
CA GLY A 111 -9.09 -5.09 -16.99
C GLY A 111 -8.42 -4.76 -15.68
N SER A 112 -8.89 -3.72 -14.97
CA SER A 112 -8.39 -3.26 -13.67
C SER A 112 -9.35 -3.64 -12.54
N ASP A 113 -8.95 -3.43 -11.29
CA ASP A 113 -9.72 -3.85 -10.12
C ASP A 113 -10.83 -2.83 -9.78
N GLY A 114 -10.60 -1.56 -10.10
CA GLY A 114 -11.65 -0.54 -10.01
C GLY A 114 -11.32 0.75 -10.76
N ARG A 115 -12.01 1.83 -10.38
CA ARG A 115 -11.83 3.18 -10.92
C ARG A 115 -11.82 4.29 -9.87
N ILE A 116 -10.98 5.29 -10.07
CA ILE A 116 -11.04 6.58 -9.38
C ILE A 116 -11.34 7.64 -10.44
N GLY A 117 -12.53 8.25 -10.39
CA GLY A 117 -13.01 9.10 -11.48
C GLY A 117 -13.00 8.37 -12.83
N ASN A 118 -12.20 8.86 -13.77
CA ASN A 118 -12.03 8.25 -15.10
C ASN A 118 -10.84 7.29 -15.19
N ASP A 119 -10.01 7.21 -14.14
CA ASP A 119 -8.80 6.41 -14.13
C ASP A 119 -9.09 4.97 -13.75
N PHE A 120 -8.55 4.04 -14.53
CA PHE A 120 -8.57 2.60 -14.23
C PHE A 120 -7.43 2.27 -13.25
N VAL A 121 -7.78 1.67 -12.12
CA VAL A 121 -6.85 1.42 -11.03
C VAL A 121 -6.62 -0.08 -10.86
N GLU A 122 -5.35 -0.48 -10.97
CA GLU A 122 -4.86 -1.81 -10.59
C GLU A 122 -4.41 -1.78 -9.13
N VAL A 123 -4.88 -2.70 -8.31
CA VAL A 123 -4.45 -2.87 -6.91
C VAL A 123 -3.47 -4.04 -6.81
N LYS A 124 -2.40 -3.84 -6.04
CA LYS A 124 -1.42 -4.87 -5.70
C LYS A 124 -1.08 -4.82 -4.24
N THR A 125 -1.34 -5.93 -3.55
CA THR A 125 -0.97 -6.07 -2.14
C THR A 125 0.36 -6.80 -1.97
N ILE A 126 1.28 -6.23 -1.19
CA ILE A 126 2.43 -6.89 -0.58
C ILE A 126 1.96 -7.45 0.77
N THR A 127 2.03 -8.77 0.92
CA THR A 127 1.51 -9.49 2.07
C THR A 127 2.50 -9.53 3.24
N PRO A 128 2.03 -9.69 4.49
CA PRO A 128 2.88 -9.61 5.70
C PRO A 128 3.97 -10.67 5.78
N PHE A 129 3.81 -11.77 5.05
CA PHE A 129 4.77 -12.89 5.02
C PHE A 129 5.73 -12.83 3.81
N LYS A 130 5.65 -11.80 2.97
CA LYS A 130 6.50 -11.71 1.79
C LYS A 130 7.86 -11.17 2.20
N THR A 131 8.92 -11.94 1.97
CA THR A 131 10.30 -11.55 2.35
C THR A 131 10.86 -10.41 1.52
N ASN A 132 10.33 -10.22 0.31
CA ASN A 132 10.80 -9.22 -0.64
C ASN A 132 9.63 -8.29 -0.93
N ASP A 133 9.78 -7.01 -0.55
CA ASP A 133 8.78 -5.97 -0.77
C ASP A 133 8.71 -5.55 -2.23
N MET A 134 8.35 -6.49 -3.11
CA MET A 134 8.24 -6.26 -4.55
C MET A 134 6.84 -6.60 -5.05
N VAL A 135 6.35 -5.83 -6.01
CA VAL A 135 5.15 -6.16 -6.77
C VAL A 135 5.48 -6.38 -8.24
N VAL A 136 4.75 -7.28 -8.88
CA VAL A 136 4.88 -7.55 -10.31
C VAL A 136 3.62 -7.03 -11.00
N LEU A 137 3.81 -6.09 -11.91
CA LEU A 137 2.76 -5.52 -12.74
C LEU A 137 2.77 -6.16 -14.12
N ASN A 138 1.58 -6.48 -14.61
CA ASN A 138 1.38 -6.85 -16.00
C ASN A 138 1.02 -5.60 -16.81
N MET A 139 1.98 -5.09 -17.56
CA MET A 139 1.87 -3.89 -18.40
C MET A 139 0.92 -4.08 -19.59
N LYS A 140 0.42 -5.29 -19.88
CA LYS A 140 -0.67 -5.49 -20.86
C LYS A 140 -2.06 -5.22 -20.28
N ARG A 141 -2.24 -5.22 -18.95
CA ARG A 141 -3.55 -4.88 -18.35
C ARG A 141 -3.90 -3.43 -18.65
N ASN A 142 -5.20 -3.17 -18.82
CA ASN A 142 -5.73 -1.82 -19.05
C ASN A 142 -5.93 -1.09 -17.72
N PHE A 143 -4.89 -0.40 -17.26
CA PHE A 143 -4.92 0.48 -16.10
C PHE A 143 -4.22 1.80 -16.42
N SER A 144 -4.63 2.89 -15.79
CA SER A 144 -3.96 4.20 -15.85
C SER A 144 -3.25 4.57 -14.55
N LYS A 145 -3.63 3.95 -13.42
CA LYS A 145 -2.93 4.05 -12.13
C LYS A 145 -2.75 2.68 -11.49
N VAL A 146 -1.73 2.56 -10.64
CA VAL A 146 -1.54 1.40 -9.76
C VAL A 146 -1.54 1.85 -8.32
N LEU A 147 -2.33 1.17 -7.49
CA LEU A 147 -2.31 1.29 -6.04
C LEU A 147 -1.52 0.11 -5.48
N VAL A 148 -0.34 0.38 -4.93
CA VAL A 148 0.44 -0.63 -4.21
C VAL A 148 0.14 -0.48 -2.73
N VAL A 149 -0.37 -1.54 -2.11
CA VAL A 149 -0.67 -1.60 -0.67
C VAL A 149 0.30 -2.57 -0.02
N LYS A 150 0.99 -2.16 1.04
CA LYS A 150 1.86 -3.02 1.85
C LYS A 150 1.24 -3.24 3.20
N ILE A 151 1.20 -4.50 3.61
CA ILE A 151 0.87 -4.95 4.96
C ILE A 151 2.15 -5.56 5.52
N ASN A 152 2.74 -4.99 6.57
CA ASN A 152 3.99 -5.51 7.16
C ASN A 152 3.73 -6.66 8.15
N ALA A 153 4.79 -7.20 8.73
CA ALA A 153 4.69 -8.32 9.68
C ALA A 153 3.88 -7.97 10.94
N GLU A 154 3.82 -6.69 11.29
CA GLU A 154 3.05 -6.09 12.37
C GLU A 154 1.60 -5.74 11.95
N PHE A 155 1.16 -6.17 10.75
CA PHE A 155 -0.19 -5.94 10.21
C PHE A 155 -0.56 -4.46 9.99
N GLU A 156 0.41 -3.57 10.02
CA GLU A 156 0.25 -2.16 9.66
C GLU A 156 0.15 -2.01 8.14
N VAL A 157 -0.77 -1.14 7.70
CA VAL A 157 -1.11 -1.00 6.27
C VAL A 157 -0.72 0.38 5.75
N ARG A 158 0.02 0.38 4.63
CA ARG A 158 0.42 1.58 3.89
C ARG A 158 0.10 1.41 2.42
N GLY A 159 -0.19 2.51 1.73
CA GLY A 159 -0.49 2.47 0.30
C GLY A 159 0.16 3.60 -0.47
N LYS A 160 0.36 3.36 -1.77
CA LYS A 160 0.82 4.39 -2.70
C LYS A 160 0.12 4.28 -4.04
N LEU A 161 -0.51 5.37 -4.46
CA LEU A 161 -1.14 5.52 -5.76
C LEU A 161 -0.18 6.15 -6.77
N ILE A 162 0.13 5.42 -7.83
CA ILE A 162 1.15 5.79 -8.82
C ILE A 162 0.51 5.88 -10.20
N ASP A 163 0.77 6.98 -10.89
CA ASP A 163 0.42 7.12 -12.30
C ASP A 163 1.20 6.13 -13.17
N ARG A 164 0.50 5.41 -14.06
CA ARG A 164 1.16 4.46 -14.98
C ARG A 164 2.23 5.11 -15.85
N LYS A 165 1.99 6.37 -16.22
CA LYS A 165 2.91 7.20 -17.00
C LYS A 165 4.19 7.57 -16.24
N ALA A 166 4.17 7.50 -14.91
CA ALA A 166 5.36 7.65 -14.08
C ALA A 166 6.19 6.35 -14.00
N LEU A 167 5.57 5.18 -14.21
CA LEU A 167 6.26 3.89 -14.05
C LEU A 167 7.46 3.72 -14.99
N PRO A 168 8.52 3.01 -14.57
CA PRO A 168 9.66 2.73 -15.41
C PRO A 168 9.25 2.03 -16.71
N LYS A 169 9.85 2.46 -17.83
CA LYS A 169 9.63 1.83 -19.13
C LYS A 169 10.33 0.47 -19.15
N VAL A 170 9.59 -0.58 -19.52
CA VAL A 170 10.12 -1.95 -19.67
C VAL A 170 9.98 -2.41 -21.11
N LYS A 171 10.92 -3.24 -21.58
CA LYS A 171 10.88 -3.82 -22.94
C LYS A 171 9.91 -5.00 -23.07
N GLY A 172 9.29 -5.46 -21.98
CA GLY A 172 8.34 -6.56 -21.96
C GLY A 172 7.09 -6.25 -21.15
N ASP A 173 6.27 -7.27 -20.91
CA ASP A 173 4.96 -7.07 -20.28
C ASP A 173 5.00 -7.09 -18.76
N LYS A 174 6.15 -7.41 -18.16
CA LYS A 174 6.31 -7.48 -16.70
C LYS A 174 7.20 -6.35 -16.22
N LEU A 175 6.69 -5.59 -15.26
CA LEU A 175 7.44 -4.61 -14.51
C LEU A 175 7.49 -5.06 -13.05
N ILE A 176 8.69 -5.11 -12.48
CA ILE A 176 8.89 -5.39 -11.06
C ILE A 176 9.20 -4.07 -10.38
N LEU A 177 8.45 -3.76 -9.33
CA LEU A 177 8.63 -2.56 -8.53
C LEU A 177 8.99 -2.99 -7.11
N ALA A 178 10.04 -2.40 -6.56
CA ALA A 178 10.39 -2.58 -5.15
C ALA A 178 9.78 -1.43 -4.33
N TRP A 179 9.33 -1.73 -3.12
CA TRP A 179 8.65 -0.78 -2.23
C TRP A 179 9.56 0.39 -1.83
N ASP A 180 10.84 0.12 -1.60
CA ASP A 180 11.86 1.11 -1.24
C ASP A 180 12.05 2.21 -2.28
N GLN A 181 11.84 1.91 -3.57
CA GLN A 181 11.84 2.89 -4.66
C GLN A 181 10.76 3.98 -4.47
N PHE A 182 9.82 3.73 -3.56
CA PHE A 182 8.76 4.64 -3.21
C PHE A 182 8.94 5.32 -1.85
N GLU A 183 9.76 4.78 -0.96
CA GLU A 183 10.10 5.37 0.35
C GLU A 183 11.25 6.38 0.24
N ALA A 184 12.22 6.14 -0.65
CA ALA A 184 13.41 6.98 -0.81
C ALA A 184 13.14 8.41 -1.35
N ALA A 185 11.89 8.73 -1.67
CA ALA A 185 11.49 10.09 -2.04
C ALA A 185 11.23 11.01 -0.82
N ASN A 186 11.38 10.47 0.40
CA ASN A 186 11.12 11.15 1.67
C ASN A 186 12.38 11.32 2.56
N ALA A 187 13.59 11.21 2.00
CA ALA A 187 14.85 11.43 2.73
C ALA A 187 15.62 12.64 2.20
#